data_AF-A0A2N5P6G0-F1
#
_entry.id   AF-A0A2N5P6G0-F1
#
_cell.length_a   1.000
_cell.length_b   1.000
_cell.length_c   1.000
_cell.angle_alpha   90.00
_cell.angle_beta   90.00
_cell.angle_gamma   90.00
#
_symmetry.space_group_name_H-M   'P 1'
#
loop_
_entity.id
_entity.type
_entity.pdbx_description
1 polymer ?
#
loop_
_entity_poly.entity_id
_entity_poly.type
_entity_poly.pdbx_seq_one_letter_code
_entity_poly.pdbx_strand_id
1 'polypeptide(L)'
;MKLTDTGLTVQDIKDKVNTYMIETYERMDFLCETARDQYMYDEKGEKYLDFYAGIAVNSAGNCNEKVVAAVIDQVQDVMHTFNYPYTIPQALLAEKVCTTIGMDKIFFQNSGTEANEAMIKMARKYGIEKYGPNKYHIVTAKNGFHGRTFGAMSATGQPGNGCQIGFGPMTYGFSYAPYNDLKAFKDACTENTIAIMIEPVQGEGGVHPATQEFMSGLREFCDENGMLLLIDEVQTGWCRTGKVMSYMHYGIKPDIVSMAKALGGGMPIGAICTTEDVSKAFSVGSHGTTFGGHPVSCAAALAEVNELLDRNLADNAAKMGEYFKKKLETLPHVKEVRGQGLLVGVEFDDTISAVEVKHECLHRHLLITAIGTHTIRMVPPLIIAEKDCDEAYEIIKASVVELTK
;
A
#
# COMPACT_ATOMS: atom_id res chain seq x y z
N MET A 1 11.48 13.56 -18.77
CA MET A 1 11.86 13.45 -20.20
C MET A 1 10.60 13.68 -21.01
N LYS A 2 10.64 14.44 -22.09
CA LYS A 2 9.51 14.59 -23.02
C LYS A 2 9.67 13.65 -24.21
N LEU A 3 8.58 13.14 -24.78
CA LEU A 3 8.62 12.32 -25.97
C LEU A 3 9.29 13.08 -27.13
N THR A 4 9.00 14.38 -27.24
CA THR A 4 9.61 15.28 -28.22
C THR A 4 11.14 15.33 -28.12
N ASP A 5 11.70 15.19 -26.92
CA ASP A 5 13.15 15.24 -26.71
C ASP A 5 13.85 14.00 -27.26
N THR A 6 13.11 12.92 -27.48
CA THR A 6 13.65 11.62 -27.92
C THR A 6 13.71 11.48 -29.44
N GLY A 7 12.93 12.27 -30.19
CA GLY A 7 12.75 12.11 -31.64
C GLY A 7 11.98 10.85 -32.04
N LEU A 8 11.27 10.20 -31.10
CA LEU A 8 10.52 8.96 -31.31
C LEU A 8 9.01 9.20 -31.32
N THR A 9 8.27 8.25 -31.91
CA THR A 9 6.80 8.20 -31.81
C THR A 9 6.35 7.39 -30.59
N VAL A 10 5.05 7.50 -30.24
CA VAL A 10 4.43 6.64 -29.21
C VAL A 10 4.60 5.16 -29.56
N GLN A 11 4.48 4.80 -30.84
CA GLN A 11 4.63 3.41 -31.28
C GLN A 11 6.07 2.92 -31.10
N ASP A 12 7.07 3.74 -31.40
CA ASP A 12 8.48 3.39 -31.16
C ASP A 12 8.75 3.09 -29.68
N ILE A 13 8.11 3.83 -28.75
CA ILE A 13 8.23 3.56 -27.32
C ILE A 13 7.57 2.23 -26.94
N LYS A 14 6.36 1.96 -27.43
CA LYS A 14 5.66 0.68 -27.21
C LYS A 14 6.46 -0.51 -27.76
N ASP A 15 7.04 -0.36 -28.95
CA ASP A 15 7.86 -1.40 -29.58
C ASP A 15 9.13 -1.68 -28.77
N LYS A 16 9.76 -0.64 -28.20
CA LYS A 16 10.89 -0.81 -27.27
C LYS A 16 10.48 -1.55 -26.00
N VAL A 17 9.31 -1.23 -25.43
CA VAL A 17 8.80 -1.95 -24.25
C VAL A 17 8.60 -3.43 -24.58
N ASN A 18 7.92 -3.74 -25.69
CA ASN A 18 7.71 -5.12 -26.15
C ASN A 18 9.02 -5.86 -26.42
N THR A 19 10.03 -5.17 -26.97
CA THR A 19 11.33 -5.78 -27.31
C THR A 19 12.20 -6.03 -26.08
N TYR A 20 12.23 -5.10 -25.13
CA TYR A 20 13.27 -5.08 -24.08
C TYR A 20 12.76 -5.37 -22.66
N MET A 21 11.45 -5.30 -22.40
CA MET A 21 10.89 -5.52 -21.05
C MET A 21 10.20 -6.89 -20.93
N ILE A 22 10.27 -7.47 -19.73
CA ILE A 22 9.48 -8.65 -19.38
C ILE A 22 8.02 -8.21 -19.13
N GLU A 23 7.08 -8.76 -19.89
CA GLU A 23 5.66 -8.47 -19.76
C GLU A 23 5.05 -9.17 -18.54
N THR A 24 4.93 -8.42 -17.44
CA THR A 24 4.33 -8.88 -16.17
C THR A 24 3.07 -8.11 -15.80
N TYR A 25 2.64 -7.20 -16.68
CA TYR A 25 1.49 -6.31 -16.49
C TYR A 25 0.69 -6.22 -17.77
N GLU A 26 -0.64 -6.17 -17.64
CA GLU A 26 -1.50 -5.66 -18.69
C GLU A 26 -1.24 -4.16 -18.85
N ARG A 27 -0.82 -3.72 -20.04
CA ARG A 27 -0.52 -2.31 -20.32
C ARG A 27 -1.79 -1.58 -20.72
N MET A 28 -1.97 -0.36 -20.20
CA MET A 28 -2.96 0.59 -20.70
C MET A 28 -2.45 1.24 -21.99
N ASP A 29 -3.35 1.53 -22.93
CA ASP A 29 -3.01 2.30 -24.13
C ASP A 29 -2.88 3.81 -23.80
N PHE A 30 -1.87 4.13 -22.99
CA PHE A 30 -1.64 5.44 -22.41
C PHE A 30 -0.13 5.66 -22.17
N LEU A 31 0.47 6.65 -22.83
CA LEU A 31 1.84 7.08 -22.58
C LEU A 31 1.81 8.28 -21.63
N CYS A 32 1.98 8.02 -20.34
CA CYS A 32 2.09 9.10 -19.34
C CYS A 32 3.40 9.87 -19.55
N GLU A 33 3.30 11.16 -19.89
CA GLU A 33 4.46 12.02 -20.09
C GLU A 33 4.70 12.97 -18.90
N THR A 34 3.62 13.52 -18.34
CA THR A 34 3.70 14.39 -17.15
C THR A 34 2.56 14.12 -16.20
N ALA A 35 2.69 14.57 -14.95
CA ALA A 35 1.64 14.44 -13.95
C ALA A 35 1.71 15.62 -12.98
N ARG A 36 0.54 16.01 -12.44
CA ARG A 36 0.40 17.09 -11.47
C ARG A 36 -0.87 16.89 -10.67
N ASP A 37 -0.77 17.00 -9.35
CA ASP A 37 -1.90 16.89 -8.44
C ASP A 37 -2.69 15.58 -8.68
N GLN A 38 -4.00 15.64 -8.91
CA GLN A 38 -4.86 14.48 -9.19
C GLN A 38 -4.89 14.05 -10.66
N TYR A 39 -3.99 14.56 -11.51
CA TYR A 39 -4.00 14.28 -12.94
C TYR A 39 -2.67 13.73 -13.44
N MET A 40 -2.76 12.82 -14.42
CA MET A 40 -1.68 12.44 -15.33
C MET A 40 -2.00 12.96 -16.72
N TYR A 41 -0.99 13.20 -17.55
CA TYR A 41 -1.13 13.77 -18.88
C TYR A 41 -0.37 12.93 -19.91
N ASP A 42 -1.02 12.67 -21.04
CA ASP A 42 -0.39 11.97 -22.16
C ASP A 42 0.63 12.87 -22.91
N GLU A 43 1.21 12.36 -23.99
CA GLU A 43 2.17 13.10 -24.82
C GLU A 43 1.57 14.29 -25.58
N LYS A 44 0.22 14.37 -25.67
CA LYS A 44 -0.52 15.46 -26.32
C LYS A 44 -1.04 16.47 -25.30
N GLY A 45 -0.85 16.22 -24.00
CA GLY A 45 -1.35 17.05 -22.91
C GLY A 45 -2.80 16.76 -22.53
N GLU A 46 -3.37 15.65 -23.00
CA GLU A 46 -4.70 15.21 -22.58
C GLU A 46 -4.67 14.76 -21.13
N LYS A 47 -5.62 15.23 -20.32
CA LYS A 47 -5.66 14.96 -18.88
C LYS A 47 -6.38 13.66 -18.59
N TYR A 48 -5.84 12.89 -17.66
CA TYR A 48 -6.43 11.68 -17.09
C TYR A 48 -6.61 11.88 -15.58
N LEU A 49 -7.84 11.76 -15.10
CA LEU A 49 -8.15 11.83 -13.68
C LEU A 49 -7.60 10.57 -12.98
N ASP A 50 -6.69 10.76 -12.04
CA ASP A 50 -5.91 9.70 -11.43
C ASP A 50 -6.56 9.18 -10.15
N PHE A 51 -7.47 8.21 -10.28
CA PHE A 51 -8.05 7.49 -9.14
C PHE A 51 -7.28 6.17 -8.86
N TYR A 52 -6.12 6.01 -9.49
CA TYR A 52 -5.20 4.90 -9.32
C TYR A 52 -4.03 5.29 -8.39
N ALA A 53 -3.56 6.54 -8.45
CA ALA A 53 -2.50 7.16 -7.64
C ALA A 53 -1.24 6.32 -7.47
N GLY A 54 -0.82 5.60 -8.51
CA GLY A 54 0.29 4.63 -8.42
C GLY A 54 0.03 3.48 -7.44
N ILE A 55 -1.23 3.09 -7.25
CA ILE A 55 -1.73 2.15 -6.23
C ILE A 55 -1.53 2.70 -4.81
N ALA A 56 -2.12 3.88 -4.54
CA ALA A 56 -2.04 4.59 -3.25
C ALA A 56 -0.62 5.09 -2.88
N VAL A 57 0.20 5.41 -3.87
CA VAL A 57 1.55 5.99 -3.70
C VAL A 57 1.50 7.52 -3.69
N ASN A 58 0.79 8.12 -4.64
CA ASN A 58 0.83 9.57 -4.88
C ASN A 58 -0.17 10.32 -3.98
N SER A 59 -0.09 10.10 -2.67
CA SER A 59 -1.10 10.56 -1.70
C SER A 59 -1.19 12.08 -1.58
N ALA A 60 -0.09 12.83 -1.55
CA ALA A 60 -0.11 14.29 -1.57
C ALA A 60 -0.30 14.91 -2.99
N GLY A 61 -0.63 14.10 -4.00
CA GLY A 61 -0.70 14.49 -5.41
C GLY A 61 0.54 14.13 -6.21
N ASN A 62 0.37 13.97 -7.52
CA ASN A 62 1.46 13.74 -8.45
C ASN A 62 2.42 14.93 -8.48
N CYS A 63 3.73 14.66 -8.40
CA CYS A 63 4.80 15.66 -8.43
C CYS A 63 4.59 16.81 -7.42
N ASN A 64 4.22 16.49 -6.17
CA ASN A 64 4.07 17.49 -5.11
C ASN A 64 5.30 18.39 -5.01
N GLU A 65 5.09 19.71 -5.06
CA GLU A 65 6.16 20.70 -5.21
C GLU A 65 7.18 20.66 -4.05
N LYS A 66 6.73 20.39 -2.82
CA LYS A 66 7.63 20.29 -1.65
C LYS A 66 8.45 19.01 -1.66
N VAL A 67 7.85 17.88 -2.07
CA VAL A 67 8.57 16.61 -2.22
C VAL A 67 9.63 16.72 -3.32
N VAL A 68 9.26 17.30 -4.48
CA VAL A 68 10.19 17.54 -5.58
C VAL A 68 11.34 18.45 -5.15
N ALA A 69 11.04 19.55 -4.44
CA ALA A 69 12.08 20.45 -3.93
C ALA A 69 13.04 19.73 -2.98
N ALA A 70 12.53 18.90 -2.05
CA ALA A 70 13.37 18.13 -1.13
C ALA A 70 14.27 17.11 -1.85
N VAL A 71 13.78 16.49 -2.93
CA VAL A 71 14.59 15.61 -3.78
C VAL A 71 15.71 16.38 -4.47
N ILE A 72 15.39 17.52 -5.09
CA ILE A 72 16.36 18.36 -5.82
C ILE A 72 17.45 18.90 -4.89
N ASP A 73 17.06 19.35 -3.70
CA ASP A 73 17.99 19.86 -2.70
C ASP A 73 18.93 18.76 -2.20
N GLN A 74 18.37 17.64 -1.73
CA GLN A 74 19.18 16.56 -1.14
C GLN A 74 20.12 15.88 -2.13
N VAL A 75 19.72 15.73 -3.41
CA VAL A 75 20.56 15.08 -4.42
C VAL A 75 21.80 15.89 -4.79
N GLN A 76 21.79 17.21 -4.55
CA GLN A 76 22.96 18.08 -4.78
C GLN A 76 24.04 17.91 -3.71
N ASP A 77 23.65 17.51 -2.50
CA ASP A 77 24.57 17.30 -1.38
C ASP A 77 25.06 15.86 -1.29
N VAL A 78 24.13 14.92 -1.07
CA VAL A 78 24.44 13.50 -0.87
C VAL A 78 23.32 12.67 -1.46
N MET A 79 23.62 12.01 -2.58
CA MET A 79 22.67 11.07 -3.19
C MET A 79 22.58 9.78 -2.36
N HIS A 80 23.71 9.11 -2.14
CA HIS A 80 23.75 7.82 -1.45
C HIS A 80 24.97 7.72 -0.52
N THR A 81 24.73 7.15 0.66
CA THR A 81 25.74 6.55 1.53
C THR A 81 25.31 5.16 1.93
N PHE A 82 26.26 4.27 2.21
CA PHE A 82 25.98 3.03 2.94
C PHE A 82 25.45 3.34 4.35
N ASN A 83 24.97 2.34 5.09
CA ASN A 83 24.28 2.55 6.38
C ASN A 83 25.19 2.84 7.61
N TYR A 84 26.50 3.02 7.42
CA TYR A 84 27.43 3.26 8.55
C TYR A 84 27.56 4.76 8.93
N PRO A 85 27.62 5.71 7.98
CA PRO A 85 27.57 7.13 8.30
C PRO A 85 26.14 7.55 8.64
N TYR A 86 26.01 8.51 9.56
CA TYR A 86 24.74 9.16 9.80
C TYR A 86 24.39 10.12 8.67
N THR A 87 23.12 10.20 8.31
CA THR A 87 22.62 11.22 7.40
C THR A 87 21.47 11.99 8.06
N ILE A 88 21.43 13.29 7.82
CA ILE A 88 20.44 14.20 8.40
C ILE A 88 19.00 13.77 8.04
N PRO A 89 18.63 13.57 6.75
CA PRO A 89 17.24 13.24 6.41
C PRO A 89 16.79 11.90 7.00
N GLN A 90 17.68 10.91 7.09
CA GLN A 90 17.36 9.60 7.67
C GLN A 90 17.01 9.72 9.16
N ALA A 91 17.82 10.47 9.93
CA ALA A 91 17.59 10.67 11.36
C ALA A 91 16.31 11.47 11.63
N LEU A 92 16.09 12.56 10.88
CA LEU A 92 14.90 13.40 11.03
C LEU A 92 13.61 12.67 10.63
N LEU A 93 13.64 11.90 9.53
CA LEU A 93 12.51 11.07 9.16
C LEU A 93 12.22 10.00 10.22
N ALA A 94 13.26 9.37 10.77
CA ALA A 94 13.08 8.35 11.80
C ALA A 94 12.38 8.90 13.04
N GLU A 95 12.82 10.06 13.54
CA GLU A 95 12.16 10.76 14.64
C GLU A 95 10.72 11.13 14.27
N LYS A 96 10.52 11.76 13.09
CA LYS A 96 9.20 12.21 12.64
C LYS A 96 8.21 11.06 12.58
N VAL A 97 8.57 9.93 11.96
CA VAL A 97 7.68 8.78 11.83
C VAL A 97 7.37 8.20 13.21
N CYS A 98 8.40 7.82 14.00
CA CYS A 98 8.22 7.19 15.29
C CYS A 98 7.34 8.02 16.25
N THR A 99 7.62 9.33 16.36
CA THR A 99 6.84 10.23 17.22
C THR A 99 5.41 10.41 16.74
N THR A 100 5.20 10.51 15.42
CA THR A 100 3.86 10.67 14.83
C THR A 100 2.97 9.46 15.09
N ILE A 101 3.52 8.24 14.98
CA ILE A 101 2.72 7.00 15.09
C ILE A 101 2.81 6.32 16.46
N GLY A 102 3.60 6.87 17.39
CA GLY A 102 3.76 6.35 18.75
C GLY A 102 4.55 5.04 18.84
N MET A 103 5.53 4.84 17.95
CA MET A 103 6.42 3.66 17.90
C MET A 103 7.84 4.03 18.32
N ASP A 104 8.67 3.04 18.69
CA ASP A 104 9.94 3.30 19.37
C ASP A 104 11.15 3.27 18.43
N LYS A 105 11.17 2.33 17.49
CA LYS A 105 12.28 2.12 16.55
C LYS A 105 11.78 1.93 15.13
N ILE A 106 12.57 2.38 14.17
CA ILE A 106 12.31 2.26 12.74
C ILE A 106 13.50 1.60 12.03
N PHE A 107 13.22 0.78 11.03
CA PHE A 107 14.21 0.23 10.11
C PHE A 107 13.76 0.43 8.67
N PHE A 108 14.58 1.13 7.88
CA PHE A 108 14.26 1.49 6.50
C PHE A 108 14.59 0.37 5.50
N GLN A 109 13.77 0.27 4.47
CA GLN A 109 13.81 -0.62 3.31
C GLN A 109 13.51 0.19 2.04
N ASN A 110 13.40 -0.45 0.87
CA ASN A 110 13.16 0.25 -0.40
C ASN A 110 11.73 0.05 -0.92
N SER A 111 11.03 -0.97 -0.45
CA SER A 111 9.71 -1.35 -0.92
C SER A 111 8.84 -1.97 0.18
N GLY A 112 7.53 -2.11 -0.08
CA GLY A 112 6.62 -2.79 0.83
C GLY A 112 6.95 -4.28 1.02
N THR A 113 7.37 -4.99 -0.03
CA THR A 113 7.74 -6.42 0.09
C THR A 113 8.98 -6.60 0.98
N GLU A 114 9.96 -5.70 0.89
CA GLU A 114 11.13 -5.73 1.77
C GLU A 114 10.79 -5.33 3.20
N ALA A 115 9.90 -4.35 3.41
CA ALA A 115 9.37 -4.02 4.73
C ALA A 115 8.69 -5.22 5.39
N ASN A 116 7.87 -5.96 4.63
CA ASN A 116 7.24 -7.17 5.12
C ASN A 116 8.24 -8.33 5.35
N GLU A 117 9.27 -8.49 4.52
CA GLU A 117 10.36 -9.43 4.80
C GLU A 117 11.09 -9.08 6.10
N ALA A 118 11.38 -7.79 6.35
CA ALA A 118 11.98 -7.34 7.60
C ALA A 118 11.08 -7.62 8.82
N MET A 119 9.78 -7.34 8.70
CA MET A 119 8.77 -7.64 9.72
C MET A 119 8.70 -9.14 10.04
N ILE A 120 8.59 -9.99 9.01
CA ILE A 120 8.55 -11.46 9.13
C ILE A 120 9.82 -11.97 9.80
N LYS A 121 11.00 -11.53 9.33
CA LYS A 121 12.29 -11.94 9.90
C LYS A 121 12.43 -11.52 11.36
N MET A 122 12.01 -10.30 11.71
CA MET A 122 12.08 -9.78 13.07
C MET A 122 11.18 -10.59 14.01
N ALA A 123 9.92 -10.83 13.62
CA ALA A 123 8.98 -11.62 14.42
C ALA A 123 9.49 -13.06 14.64
N ARG A 124 9.98 -13.72 13.58
CA ARG A 124 10.53 -15.09 13.68
C ARG A 124 11.76 -15.15 14.57
N LYS A 125 12.70 -14.21 14.40
CA LYS A 125 13.92 -14.16 15.21
C LYS A 125 13.60 -13.88 16.68
N TYR A 126 12.71 -12.93 16.95
CA TYR A 126 12.20 -12.64 18.30
C TYR A 126 11.63 -13.90 18.96
N GLY A 127 10.76 -14.62 18.24
CA GLY A 127 10.16 -15.84 18.74
C GLY A 127 11.18 -16.94 19.04
N ILE A 128 12.09 -17.19 18.11
CA ILE A 128 13.14 -18.20 18.24
C ILE A 128 14.06 -17.91 19.43
N GLU A 129 14.53 -16.67 19.56
CA GLU A 129 15.49 -16.29 20.60
C GLU A 129 14.85 -16.23 21.99
N LYS A 130 13.57 -15.82 22.07
CA LYS A 130 12.89 -15.65 23.35
C LYS A 130 12.23 -16.94 23.86
N TYR A 131 11.69 -17.77 22.97
CA TYR A 131 10.85 -18.91 23.34
C TYR A 131 11.33 -20.26 22.82
N GLY A 132 12.34 -20.29 21.94
CA GLY A 132 12.98 -21.50 21.44
C GLY A 132 12.74 -21.78 19.95
N PRO A 133 13.46 -22.77 19.38
CA PRO A 133 13.70 -22.91 17.94
C PRO A 133 12.45 -23.12 17.07
N ASN A 134 11.32 -23.50 17.66
CA ASN A 134 10.08 -23.78 16.94
C ASN A 134 9.09 -22.60 16.95
N LYS A 135 9.33 -21.56 17.76
CA LYS A 135 8.40 -20.43 17.94
C LYS A 135 8.58 -19.39 16.82
N TYR A 136 8.19 -19.74 15.59
CA TYR A 136 8.34 -18.86 14.42
C TYR A 136 7.12 -18.84 13.49
N HIS A 137 6.06 -19.58 13.80
CA HIS A 137 4.90 -19.68 12.92
C HIS A 137 4.08 -18.38 12.94
N ILE A 138 3.59 -17.96 11.78
CA ILE A 138 2.80 -16.72 11.61
C ILE A 138 1.45 -17.07 10.98
N VAL A 139 0.35 -16.60 11.58
CA VAL A 139 -1.00 -16.72 11.00
C VAL A 139 -1.32 -15.45 10.21
N THR A 140 -1.77 -15.59 8.96
CA THR A 140 -2.19 -14.45 8.12
C THR A 140 -3.61 -14.63 7.58
N ALA A 141 -4.12 -13.61 6.89
CA ALA A 141 -5.47 -13.63 6.34
C ALA A 141 -5.53 -14.27 4.94
N LYS A 142 -6.53 -15.12 4.71
CA LYS A 142 -6.94 -15.50 3.34
C LYS A 142 -7.25 -14.25 2.52
N ASN A 143 -6.92 -14.27 1.24
CA ASN A 143 -7.04 -13.16 0.29
C ASN A 143 -6.11 -11.96 0.54
N GLY A 144 -5.29 -11.97 1.60
CA GLY A 144 -4.33 -10.89 1.88
C GLY A 144 -3.17 -10.85 0.87
N PHE A 145 -2.49 -9.71 0.78
CA PHE A 145 -1.34 -9.51 -0.10
C PHE A 145 -0.21 -8.74 0.59
N HIS A 146 0.93 -9.40 0.79
CA HIS A 146 2.06 -8.86 1.54
C HIS A 146 3.34 -8.72 0.71
N GLY A 147 3.35 -9.15 -0.55
CA GLY A 147 4.49 -8.99 -1.44
C GLY A 147 4.74 -10.20 -2.34
N ARG A 148 5.87 -10.15 -3.04
CA ARG A 148 6.25 -11.13 -4.10
C ARG A 148 7.63 -11.76 -3.90
N THR A 149 8.25 -11.58 -2.73
CA THR A 149 9.46 -12.32 -2.31
C THR A 149 9.06 -13.59 -1.56
N PHE A 150 9.89 -14.64 -1.51
CA PHE A 150 9.47 -15.94 -0.94
C PHE A 150 8.89 -15.89 0.48
N GLY A 151 9.36 -15.00 1.37
CA GLY A 151 8.79 -14.85 2.71
C GLY A 151 7.45 -14.11 2.66
N ALA A 152 7.44 -12.91 2.08
CA ALA A 152 6.23 -12.09 1.95
C ALA A 152 5.12 -12.76 1.12
N MET A 153 5.50 -13.47 0.06
CA MET A 153 4.61 -14.28 -0.78
C MET A 153 4.02 -15.46 0.00
N SER A 154 4.74 -16.02 0.98
CA SER A 154 4.19 -17.04 1.89
C SER A 154 3.24 -16.45 2.93
N ALA A 155 3.36 -15.15 3.24
CA ALA A 155 2.37 -14.45 4.05
C ALA A 155 1.11 -14.10 3.22
N THR A 156 1.24 -13.83 1.91
CA THR A 156 0.13 -13.58 0.98
C THR A 156 -0.83 -14.78 0.95
N GLY A 157 -2.03 -14.62 1.51
CA GLY A 157 -3.01 -15.69 1.72
C GLY A 157 -3.82 -16.06 0.49
N GLN A 158 -3.18 -16.12 -0.68
CA GLN A 158 -3.77 -16.45 -1.97
C GLN A 158 -3.10 -17.69 -2.59
N PRO A 159 -3.16 -18.87 -1.92
CA PRO A 159 -2.51 -20.07 -2.42
C PRO A 159 -3.04 -20.48 -3.79
N GLY A 160 -2.13 -20.81 -4.70
CA GLY A 160 -2.47 -21.27 -6.05
C GLY A 160 -2.91 -20.15 -7.00
N ASN A 161 -2.65 -18.88 -6.70
CA ASN A 161 -2.80 -17.80 -7.65
C ASN A 161 -1.54 -17.63 -8.53
N GLY A 162 -1.59 -16.72 -9.50
CA GLY A 162 -0.47 -16.43 -10.41
C GLY A 162 0.80 -15.89 -9.73
N CYS A 163 0.73 -15.41 -8.47
CA CYS A 163 1.92 -14.99 -7.74
C CYS A 163 2.60 -16.12 -6.96
N GLN A 164 2.03 -17.33 -6.90
CA GLN A 164 2.62 -18.50 -6.24
C GLN A 164 2.81 -19.70 -7.18
N ILE A 165 2.00 -19.84 -8.24
CA ILE A 165 2.11 -20.96 -9.20
C ILE A 165 3.50 -20.96 -9.86
N GLY A 166 4.13 -22.13 -9.88
CA GLY A 166 5.40 -22.36 -10.60
C GLY A 166 6.68 -22.03 -9.83
N PHE A 167 6.59 -21.48 -8.61
CA PHE A 167 7.77 -21.10 -7.80
C PHE A 167 8.28 -22.19 -6.84
N GLY A 168 7.62 -23.35 -6.79
CA GLY A 168 7.95 -24.43 -5.87
C GLY A 168 7.39 -24.22 -4.46
N PRO A 169 7.95 -24.88 -3.43
CA PRO A 169 7.42 -24.78 -2.07
C PRO A 169 7.60 -23.38 -1.50
N MET A 170 6.53 -22.85 -0.91
CA MET A 170 6.56 -21.60 -0.15
C MET A 170 7.39 -21.77 1.14
N THR A 171 7.86 -20.65 1.69
CA THR A 171 8.58 -20.63 2.97
C THR A 171 7.70 -21.23 4.06
N TYR A 172 8.19 -22.25 4.78
CA TYR A 172 7.44 -22.88 5.87
C TYR A 172 7.14 -21.93 7.03
N GLY A 173 6.14 -22.26 7.86
CA GLY A 173 5.78 -21.51 9.06
C GLY A 173 4.70 -20.44 8.84
N PHE A 174 3.76 -20.69 7.93
CA PHE A 174 2.59 -19.85 7.70
C PHE A 174 1.30 -20.69 7.68
N SER A 175 0.21 -20.12 8.20
CA SER A 175 -1.15 -20.64 8.02
C SER A 175 -2.10 -19.47 7.75
N TYR A 176 -3.26 -19.78 7.17
CA TYR A 176 -4.22 -18.76 6.72
C TYR A 176 -5.58 -18.96 7.38
N ALA A 177 -6.14 -17.89 7.94
CA ALA A 177 -7.49 -17.85 8.48
C ALA A 177 -8.39 -16.91 7.66
N PRO A 178 -9.70 -17.16 7.56
CA PRO A 178 -10.65 -16.22 6.94
C PRO A 178 -10.56 -14.83 7.61
N TYR A 179 -10.46 -13.79 6.78
CA TYR A 179 -10.42 -12.41 7.26
C TYR A 179 -11.72 -12.04 8.00
N ASN A 180 -11.63 -11.19 9.03
CA ASN A 180 -12.74 -10.84 9.94
C ASN A 180 -13.35 -12.00 10.74
N ASP A 181 -12.74 -13.20 10.74
CA ASP A 181 -13.14 -14.32 11.60
C ASP A 181 -12.13 -14.48 12.76
N LEU A 182 -12.42 -13.79 13.87
CA LEU A 182 -11.55 -13.82 15.05
C LEU A 182 -11.34 -15.25 15.59
N LYS A 183 -12.40 -16.08 15.58
CA LYS A 183 -12.32 -17.45 16.08
C LYS A 183 -11.39 -18.28 15.22
N ALA A 184 -11.51 -18.20 13.90
CA ALA A 184 -10.65 -18.94 12.99
C ALA A 184 -9.17 -18.54 13.11
N PHE A 185 -8.88 -17.27 13.39
CA PHE A 185 -7.51 -16.83 13.70
C PHE A 185 -6.98 -17.46 14.99
N LYS A 186 -7.77 -17.48 16.06
CA LYS A 186 -7.41 -18.14 17.32
C LYS A 186 -7.18 -19.65 17.12
N ASP A 187 -8.07 -20.32 16.42
CA ASP A 187 -8.00 -21.76 16.13
C ASP A 187 -6.80 -22.13 15.23
N ALA A 188 -6.34 -21.22 14.37
CA ALA A 188 -5.18 -21.42 13.51
C ALA A 188 -3.84 -21.25 14.25
N CYS A 189 -3.85 -20.73 15.47
CA CYS A 189 -2.66 -20.58 16.30
C CYS A 189 -2.31 -21.90 17.01
N THR A 190 -1.02 -22.17 17.14
CA THR A 190 -0.46 -23.34 17.83
C THR A 190 0.54 -22.87 18.88
N GLU A 191 1.09 -23.80 19.66
CA GLU A 191 2.19 -23.51 20.59
C GLU A 191 3.42 -22.90 19.90
N ASN A 192 3.60 -23.14 18.59
CA ASN A 192 4.70 -22.65 17.76
C ASN A 192 4.42 -21.29 17.11
N THR A 193 3.22 -20.75 17.25
CA THR A 193 2.84 -19.45 16.66
C THR A 193 3.46 -18.31 17.47
N ILE A 194 4.20 -17.43 16.79
CA ILE A 194 4.75 -16.21 17.38
C ILE A 194 3.93 -14.97 17.04
N ALA A 195 3.25 -14.94 15.90
CA ALA A 195 2.62 -13.73 15.44
C ALA A 195 1.35 -13.94 14.61
N ILE A 196 0.53 -12.90 14.58
CA ILE A 196 -0.57 -12.72 13.63
C ILE A 196 -0.24 -11.52 12.76
N MET A 197 -0.32 -11.67 11.43
CA MET A 197 -0.06 -10.59 10.46
C MET A 197 -1.30 -10.32 9.61
N ILE A 198 -1.76 -9.07 9.60
CA ILE A 198 -2.97 -8.66 8.87
C ILE A 198 -2.84 -7.27 8.25
N GLU A 199 -3.60 -7.02 7.18
CA GLU A 199 -3.90 -5.69 6.66
C GLU A 199 -5.11 -5.11 7.42
N PRO A 200 -5.15 -3.82 7.81
CA PRO A 200 -6.35 -3.19 8.38
C PRO A 200 -7.52 -3.05 7.41
N VAL A 201 -7.22 -3.01 6.12
CA VAL A 201 -8.17 -3.12 5.00
C VAL A 201 -7.50 -3.98 3.95
N GLN A 202 -8.08 -5.12 3.59
CA GLN A 202 -7.51 -5.94 2.52
C GLN A 202 -7.61 -5.22 1.19
N GLY A 203 -6.48 -4.73 0.69
CA GLY A 203 -6.43 -3.92 -0.53
C GLY A 203 -6.70 -4.75 -1.77
N GLU A 204 -5.84 -5.74 -2.03
CA GLU A 204 -5.97 -6.67 -3.16
C GLU A 204 -7.04 -7.74 -2.91
N GLY A 205 -7.41 -7.98 -1.65
CA GLY A 205 -8.47 -8.92 -1.27
C GLY A 205 -9.88 -8.42 -1.53
N GLY A 206 -10.05 -7.23 -2.14
CA GLY A 206 -11.35 -6.70 -2.53
C GLY A 206 -11.80 -5.46 -1.75
N VAL A 207 -10.91 -4.74 -1.06
CA VAL A 207 -11.24 -3.50 -0.31
C VAL A 207 -12.17 -3.77 0.88
N HIS A 208 -11.87 -4.81 1.66
CA HIS A 208 -12.64 -5.15 2.87
C HIS A 208 -11.96 -4.58 4.12
N PRO A 209 -12.58 -3.59 4.82
CA PRO A 209 -12.07 -3.14 6.11
C PRO A 209 -12.20 -4.23 7.18
N ALA A 210 -11.25 -4.23 8.12
CA ALA A 210 -11.38 -5.02 9.33
C ALA A 210 -12.55 -4.53 10.19
N THR A 211 -13.21 -5.42 10.92
CA THR A 211 -14.18 -5.02 11.94
C THR A 211 -13.46 -4.60 13.23
N GLN A 212 -14.10 -3.74 14.02
CA GLN A 212 -13.58 -3.35 15.33
C GLN A 212 -13.36 -4.55 16.24
N GLU A 213 -14.34 -5.45 16.32
CA GLU A 213 -14.28 -6.67 17.12
C GLU A 213 -13.08 -7.55 16.72
N PHE A 214 -12.85 -7.70 15.42
CA PHE A 214 -11.73 -8.47 14.90
C PHE A 214 -10.39 -7.86 15.32
N MET A 215 -10.17 -6.56 15.07
CA MET A 215 -8.90 -5.90 15.36
C MET A 215 -8.58 -5.84 16.86
N SER A 216 -9.55 -5.46 17.70
CA SER A 216 -9.34 -5.42 19.15
C SER A 216 -9.17 -6.82 19.72
N GLY A 217 -9.95 -7.79 19.22
CA GLY A 217 -9.86 -9.19 19.66
C GLY A 217 -8.54 -9.86 19.28
N LEU A 218 -7.97 -9.53 18.12
CA LEU A 218 -6.62 -9.97 17.73
C LEU A 218 -5.55 -9.38 18.65
N ARG A 219 -5.65 -8.07 18.97
CA ARG A 219 -4.71 -7.40 19.88
C ARG A 219 -4.74 -8.04 21.26
N GLU A 220 -5.91 -8.19 21.86
CA GLU A 220 -6.11 -8.82 23.17
C GLU A 220 -5.56 -10.25 23.17
N PHE A 221 -5.90 -11.04 22.15
CA PHE A 221 -5.42 -12.42 22.04
C PHE A 221 -3.89 -12.50 21.93
N CYS A 222 -3.26 -11.61 21.16
CA CYS A 222 -1.81 -11.55 21.07
C CYS A 222 -1.18 -11.23 22.44
N ASP A 223 -1.76 -10.29 23.19
CA ASP A 223 -1.26 -9.90 24.51
C ASP A 223 -1.37 -11.06 25.52
N GLU A 224 -2.52 -11.74 25.57
CA GLU A 224 -2.77 -12.88 26.46
C GLU A 224 -1.82 -14.05 26.22
N ASN A 225 -1.38 -14.25 24.97
CA ASN A 225 -0.61 -15.43 24.56
C ASN A 225 0.88 -15.12 24.34
N GLY A 226 1.32 -13.89 24.64
CA GLY A 226 2.71 -13.45 24.41
C GLY A 226 3.11 -13.55 22.94
N MET A 227 2.17 -13.24 22.04
CA MET A 227 2.36 -13.20 20.60
C MET A 227 2.43 -11.77 20.09
N LEU A 228 2.98 -11.59 18.90
CA LEU A 228 3.10 -10.28 18.25
C LEU A 228 1.92 -10.04 17.31
N LEU A 229 1.35 -8.84 17.35
CA LEU A 229 0.45 -8.34 16.32
C LEU A 229 1.24 -7.53 15.29
N LEU A 230 1.25 -8.01 14.06
CA LEU A 230 1.94 -7.41 12.94
C LEU A 230 0.92 -6.79 11.99
N ILE A 231 1.06 -5.50 11.69
CA ILE A 231 0.12 -4.78 10.84
C ILE A 231 0.81 -4.34 9.55
N ASP A 232 0.30 -4.82 8.42
CA ASP A 232 0.71 -4.35 7.11
C ASP A 232 -0.08 -3.10 6.72
N GLU A 233 0.58 -1.94 6.79
CA GLU A 233 0.01 -0.65 6.40
C GLU A 233 0.70 -0.07 5.16
N VAL A 234 1.32 -0.92 4.33
CA VAL A 234 1.91 -0.51 3.06
C VAL A 234 0.90 0.25 2.21
N GLN A 235 -0.35 -0.21 2.16
CA GLN A 235 -1.43 0.42 1.37
C GLN A 235 -2.36 1.33 2.18
N THR A 236 -2.63 1.00 3.44
CA THR A 236 -3.68 1.63 4.26
C THR A 236 -3.18 2.78 5.13
N GLY A 237 -1.87 2.87 5.33
CA GLY A 237 -1.24 3.88 6.16
C GLY A 237 -1.20 5.25 5.51
N TRP A 238 -0.59 6.20 6.21
CA TRP A 238 -0.32 7.55 5.75
C TRP A 238 -1.56 8.26 5.20
N CYS A 239 -2.55 8.45 6.09
CA CYS A 239 -3.78 9.20 5.87
C CYS A 239 -4.82 8.55 4.95
N ARG A 240 -4.49 7.49 4.21
CA ARG A 240 -5.36 6.84 3.21
C ARG A 240 -6.77 6.55 3.71
N THR A 241 -6.87 6.03 4.93
CA THR A 241 -8.12 5.52 5.51
C THR A 241 -8.89 6.56 6.33
N GLY A 242 -8.38 7.79 6.46
CA GLY A 242 -9.00 8.82 7.29
C GLY A 242 -8.35 8.99 8.67
N LYS A 243 -7.27 8.27 8.94
CA LYS A 243 -6.35 8.46 10.08
C LYS A 243 -4.92 8.36 9.57
N VAL A 244 -3.96 8.88 10.35
CA VAL A 244 -2.54 8.84 9.99
C VAL A 244 -2.10 7.41 9.68
N MET A 245 -2.45 6.44 10.53
CA MET A 245 -2.35 5.01 10.24
C MET A 245 -3.74 4.37 10.44
N SER A 246 -4.12 3.38 9.64
CA SER A 246 -5.44 2.75 9.71
C SER A 246 -5.69 2.03 11.03
N TYR A 247 -4.68 1.39 11.63
CA TYR A 247 -4.82 0.70 12.92
C TYR A 247 -5.32 1.62 14.04
N MET A 248 -5.08 2.93 13.92
CA MET A 248 -5.49 3.93 14.90
C MET A 248 -7.01 4.10 14.96
N HIS A 249 -7.76 3.70 13.92
CA HIS A 249 -9.23 3.66 14.00
C HIS A 249 -9.72 2.71 15.09
N TYR A 250 -8.95 1.66 15.38
CA TYR A 250 -9.37 0.58 16.27
C TYR A 250 -8.89 0.74 17.71
N GLY A 251 -8.13 1.80 18.01
CA GLY A 251 -7.60 2.05 19.35
C GLY A 251 -6.52 1.05 19.81
N ILE A 252 -5.88 0.36 18.87
CA ILE A 252 -4.84 -0.64 19.16
C ILE A 252 -3.44 -0.07 18.87
N LYS A 253 -2.40 -0.68 19.47
CA LYS A 253 -1.00 -0.48 19.10
C LYS A 253 -0.40 -1.81 18.61
N PRO A 254 0.14 -1.89 17.38
CA PRO A 254 0.82 -3.09 16.91
C PRO A 254 2.20 -3.26 17.53
N ASP A 255 2.72 -4.48 17.49
CA ASP A 255 4.10 -4.76 17.89
C ASP A 255 5.08 -4.37 16.78
N ILE A 256 4.70 -4.62 15.53
CA ILE A 256 5.41 -4.15 14.33
C ILE A 256 4.38 -3.64 13.32
N VAL A 257 4.65 -2.51 12.68
CA VAL A 257 3.88 -2.00 11.54
C VAL A 257 4.80 -1.78 10.35
N SER A 258 4.41 -2.24 9.17
CA SER A 258 5.12 -2.00 7.91
C SER A 258 4.45 -0.89 7.12
N MET A 259 5.24 -0.17 6.33
CA MET A 259 4.79 0.97 5.54
C MET A 259 5.67 1.14 4.30
N ALA A 260 5.11 1.67 3.23
CA ALA A 260 5.80 2.07 2.01
C ALA A 260 4.88 3.04 1.24
N LYS A 261 4.88 2.99 -0.09
CA LYS A 261 3.95 3.70 -0.98
C LYS A 261 3.79 5.18 -0.61
N ALA A 262 2.67 5.55 0.00
CA ALA A 262 2.36 6.90 0.47
C ALA A 262 3.45 7.52 1.37
N LEU A 263 4.26 6.71 2.07
CA LEU A 263 5.41 7.21 2.82
C LEU A 263 6.38 8.03 1.94
N GLY A 264 6.60 7.58 0.70
CA GLY A 264 7.66 8.10 -0.15
C GLY A 264 7.29 9.27 -1.05
N GLY A 265 6.00 9.63 -1.14
CA GLY A 265 5.53 10.68 -2.05
C GLY A 265 5.95 10.45 -3.50
N GLY A 266 6.00 9.18 -3.94
CA GLY A 266 6.49 8.76 -5.26
C GLY A 266 7.92 8.21 -5.29
N MET A 267 8.74 8.44 -4.24
CA MET A 267 10.09 7.87 -4.13
C MET A 267 10.06 6.44 -3.55
N PRO A 268 10.97 5.54 -3.97
CA PRO A 268 11.07 4.20 -3.42
C PRO A 268 11.60 4.24 -1.97
N ILE A 269 10.74 3.88 -1.04
CA ILE A 269 11.06 3.68 0.37
C ILE A 269 10.03 2.75 1.01
N GLY A 270 10.51 1.87 1.86
CA GLY A 270 9.69 1.10 2.80
C GLY A 270 10.28 1.22 4.20
N ALA A 271 9.52 0.85 5.23
CA ALA A 271 10.03 0.77 6.58
C ALA A 271 9.20 -0.18 7.44
N ILE A 272 9.79 -0.65 8.53
CA ILE A 272 9.05 -1.15 9.67
C ILE A 272 9.25 -0.22 10.86
N CYS A 273 8.20 0.02 11.63
CA CYS A 273 8.30 0.55 12.98
C CYS A 273 7.94 -0.53 13.99
N THR A 274 8.63 -0.57 15.12
CA THR A 274 8.50 -1.63 16.12
C THR A 274 8.60 -1.06 17.53
N THR A 275 8.13 -1.84 18.50
CA THR A 275 8.36 -1.55 19.92
C THR A 275 9.83 -1.74 20.28
N GLU A 276 10.28 -1.09 21.35
CA GLU A 276 11.66 -1.20 21.84
C GLU A 276 12.02 -2.66 22.15
N ASP A 277 11.10 -3.45 22.74
CA ASP A 277 11.35 -4.86 23.07
C ASP A 277 11.61 -5.71 21.84
N VAL A 278 10.74 -5.61 20.83
CA VAL A 278 10.83 -6.42 19.61
C VAL A 278 12.01 -6.00 18.74
N SER A 279 12.38 -4.71 18.75
CA SER A 279 13.53 -4.19 18.00
C SER A 279 14.86 -4.89 18.32
N LYS A 280 15.02 -5.38 19.56
CA LYS A 280 16.25 -6.03 20.04
C LYS A 280 16.56 -7.34 19.32
N ALA A 281 15.57 -7.94 18.66
CA ALA A 281 15.77 -9.11 17.80
C ALA A 281 16.69 -8.79 16.62
N PHE A 282 16.76 -7.55 16.12
CA PHE A 282 17.74 -7.18 15.10
C PHE A 282 18.99 -6.57 15.72
N SER A 283 20.02 -7.39 15.87
CA SER A 283 21.37 -6.96 16.27
C SER A 283 22.26 -6.67 15.05
N VAL A 284 23.45 -6.10 15.29
CA VAL A 284 24.44 -5.84 14.24
C VAL A 284 24.70 -7.10 13.40
N GLY A 285 24.52 -6.97 12.08
CA GLY A 285 24.71 -8.07 11.12
C GLY A 285 23.51 -9.00 10.91
N SER A 286 22.42 -8.87 11.68
CA SER A 286 21.22 -9.71 11.53
C SER A 286 20.38 -9.39 10.27
N HIS A 287 20.37 -8.12 9.87
CA HIS A 287 19.64 -7.62 8.71
C HIS A 287 20.40 -6.41 8.13
N GLY A 288 20.27 -6.20 6.82
CA GLY A 288 20.87 -5.05 6.15
C GLY A 288 20.30 -4.87 4.74
N THR A 289 20.53 -3.69 4.19
CA THR A 289 20.14 -3.32 2.83
C THR A 289 21.09 -2.23 2.35
N THR A 290 21.47 -2.28 1.07
CA THR A 290 22.37 -1.27 0.49
C THR A 290 21.67 0.08 0.42
N PHE A 291 20.43 0.11 -0.09
CA PHE A 291 19.72 1.36 -0.38
C PHE A 291 18.71 1.76 0.71
N GLY A 292 18.34 0.87 1.64
CA GLY A 292 17.38 1.26 2.68
C GLY A 292 17.95 2.39 3.53
N GLY A 293 17.16 3.44 3.71
CA GLY A 293 17.61 4.69 4.32
C GLY A 293 18.32 5.65 3.36
N HIS A 294 18.13 5.48 2.03
CA HIS A 294 18.70 6.36 1.01
C HIS A 294 18.40 7.84 1.31
N PRO A 295 19.41 8.72 1.44
CA PRO A 295 19.21 10.11 1.87
C PRO A 295 18.17 10.88 1.07
N VAL A 296 18.18 10.76 -0.26
CA VAL A 296 17.18 11.41 -1.13
C VAL A 296 15.76 10.89 -0.88
N SER A 297 15.57 9.57 -0.71
CA SER A 297 14.25 9.00 -0.40
C SER A 297 13.79 9.41 1.00
N CYS A 298 14.71 9.51 1.97
CA CYS A 298 14.38 9.99 3.31
C CYS A 298 13.99 11.47 3.32
N ALA A 299 14.67 12.32 2.54
CA ALA A 299 14.32 13.74 2.40
C ALA A 299 12.93 13.91 1.75
N ALA A 300 12.67 13.15 0.68
CA ALA A 300 11.36 13.11 0.02
C ALA A 300 10.25 12.66 0.97
N ALA A 301 10.47 11.56 1.69
CA ALA A 301 9.51 11.03 2.65
C ALA A 301 9.28 11.96 3.84
N LEU A 302 10.30 12.68 4.31
CA LEU A 302 10.13 13.68 5.36
C LEU A 302 9.24 14.84 4.89
N ALA A 303 9.45 15.32 3.66
CA ALA A 303 8.59 16.33 3.04
C ALA A 303 7.16 15.82 2.85
N GLU A 304 6.98 14.59 2.35
CA GLU A 304 5.67 13.95 2.17
C GLU A 304 4.92 13.82 3.50
N VAL A 305 5.56 13.24 4.52
CA VAL A 305 4.92 13.07 5.84
C VAL A 305 4.50 14.42 6.44
N ASN A 306 5.31 15.46 6.29
CA ASN A 306 4.90 16.80 6.71
C ASN A 306 3.71 17.32 5.87
N GLU A 307 3.72 17.13 4.55
CA GLU A 307 2.61 17.53 3.68
C GLU A 307 1.29 16.85 4.05
N LEU A 308 1.32 15.53 4.30
CA LEU A 308 0.13 14.77 4.70
C LEU A 308 -0.48 15.30 6.00
N LEU A 309 0.37 15.65 6.98
CA LEU A 309 -0.04 16.12 8.29
C LEU A 309 -0.45 17.60 8.29
N ASP A 310 0.36 18.48 7.72
CA ASP A 310 0.16 19.93 7.72
C ASP A 310 -1.10 20.33 6.95
N ARG A 311 -1.43 19.58 5.88
CA ARG A 311 -2.65 19.78 5.09
C ARG A 311 -3.85 19.01 5.62
N ASN A 312 -3.68 18.28 6.73
CA ASN A 312 -4.72 17.46 7.36
C ASN A 312 -5.40 16.50 6.38
N LEU A 313 -4.60 15.76 5.60
CA LEU A 313 -5.12 14.92 4.53
C LEU A 313 -5.84 13.67 5.05
N ALA A 314 -5.64 13.29 6.31
CA ALA A 314 -6.46 12.27 6.97
C ALA A 314 -7.93 12.73 7.03
N ASP A 315 -8.20 13.95 7.50
CA ASP A 315 -9.57 14.46 7.58
C ASP A 315 -10.20 14.62 6.19
N ASN A 316 -9.42 15.05 5.20
CA ASN A 316 -9.92 15.11 3.83
C ASN A 316 -10.24 13.72 3.27
N ALA A 317 -9.38 12.73 3.52
CA ALA A 317 -9.62 11.36 3.09
C ALA A 317 -10.88 10.76 3.73
N ALA A 318 -11.12 11.03 5.01
CA ALA A 318 -12.36 10.65 5.68
C ALA A 318 -13.58 11.32 5.03
N LYS A 319 -13.53 12.65 4.86
CA LYS A 319 -14.64 13.43 4.31
C LYS A 319 -14.99 13.04 2.87
N MET A 320 -13.99 13.01 1.99
CA MET A 320 -14.17 12.70 0.57
C MET A 320 -14.48 11.22 0.35
N GLY A 321 -13.91 10.34 1.16
CA GLY A 321 -14.24 8.91 1.16
C GLY A 321 -15.73 8.66 1.41
N GLU A 322 -16.29 9.23 2.48
CA GLU A 322 -17.71 9.09 2.78
C GLU A 322 -18.60 9.74 1.72
N TYR A 323 -18.24 10.93 1.25
CA TYR A 323 -18.96 11.61 0.16
C TYR A 323 -19.02 10.72 -1.10
N PHE A 324 -17.86 10.21 -1.51
CA PHE A 324 -17.74 9.46 -2.76
C PHE A 324 -18.43 8.11 -2.67
N LYS A 325 -18.25 7.36 -1.56
CA LYS A 325 -18.94 6.08 -1.35
C LYS A 325 -20.46 6.23 -1.45
N LYS A 326 -21.04 7.22 -0.75
CA LYS A 326 -22.49 7.49 -0.80
C LYS A 326 -22.98 7.82 -2.21
N LYS A 327 -22.16 8.51 -3.01
CA LYS A 327 -22.51 8.82 -4.40
C LYS A 327 -22.44 7.56 -5.27
N LEU A 328 -21.41 6.74 -5.10
CA LEU A 328 -21.22 5.48 -5.84
C LEU A 328 -22.33 4.46 -5.58
N GLU A 329 -22.94 4.46 -4.40
CA GLU A 329 -24.10 3.60 -4.08
C GLU A 329 -25.28 3.81 -5.04
N THR A 330 -25.36 4.96 -5.72
CA THR A 330 -26.44 5.27 -6.65
C THR A 330 -26.12 4.89 -8.11
N LEU A 331 -24.97 4.26 -8.36
CA LEU A 331 -24.65 3.70 -9.67
C LEU A 331 -25.56 2.50 -9.98
N PRO A 332 -25.89 2.25 -11.25
CA PRO A 332 -26.61 1.03 -11.63
C PRO A 332 -25.73 -0.20 -11.39
N HIS A 333 -26.36 -1.37 -11.17
CA HIS A 333 -25.72 -2.67 -10.99
C HIS A 333 -24.81 -2.80 -9.76
N VAL A 334 -24.81 -1.84 -8.84
CA VAL A 334 -24.00 -1.94 -7.61
C VAL A 334 -24.62 -2.91 -6.63
N LYS A 335 -23.81 -3.87 -6.19
CA LYS A 335 -24.12 -4.81 -5.11
C LYS A 335 -23.64 -4.29 -3.77
N GLU A 336 -22.45 -3.72 -3.72
CA GLU A 336 -21.87 -3.14 -2.50
C GLU A 336 -20.89 -2.02 -2.84
N VAL A 337 -20.92 -0.95 -2.05
CA VAL A 337 -19.82 0.01 -1.95
C VAL A 337 -19.20 -0.11 -0.57
N ARG A 338 -17.89 -0.29 -0.51
CA ARG A 338 -17.16 -0.51 0.74
C ARG A 338 -15.80 0.18 0.74
N GLY A 339 -15.21 0.26 1.93
CA GLY A 339 -13.89 0.83 2.12
C GLY A 339 -13.81 1.81 3.28
N GLN A 340 -12.61 2.34 3.48
CA GLN A 340 -12.28 3.25 4.59
C GLN A 340 -11.49 4.44 4.03
N GLY A 341 -11.94 5.66 4.32
CA GLY A 341 -11.39 6.88 3.73
C GLY A 341 -11.41 6.83 2.19
N LEU A 342 -10.30 7.19 1.56
CA LEU A 342 -10.13 7.17 0.10
C LEU A 342 -9.52 5.85 -0.42
N LEU A 343 -9.73 4.75 0.30
CA LEU A 343 -9.57 3.40 -0.26
C LEU A 343 -10.98 2.83 -0.45
N VAL A 344 -11.49 2.95 -1.69
CA VAL A 344 -12.90 2.70 -2.03
C VAL A 344 -13.01 1.56 -3.04
N GLY A 345 -13.91 0.62 -2.77
CA GLY A 345 -14.29 -0.47 -3.66
C GLY A 345 -15.77 -0.39 -4.04
N VAL A 346 -16.08 -0.70 -5.29
CA VAL A 346 -17.45 -0.90 -5.78
C VAL A 346 -17.53 -2.29 -6.38
N GLU A 347 -18.34 -3.15 -5.77
CA GLU A 347 -18.70 -4.46 -6.29
C GLU A 347 -20.00 -4.35 -7.08
N PHE A 348 -19.96 -4.75 -8.34
CA PHE A 348 -21.12 -4.87 -9.20
C PHE A 348 -21.75 -6.26 -9.08
N ASP A 349 -22.98 -6.39 -9.55
CA ASP A 349 -23.62 -7.69 -9.76
C ASP A 349 -22.92 -8.50 -10.88
N ASP A 350 -23.34 -9.75 -11.05
CA ASP A 350 -22.71 -10.70 -11.99
C ASP A 350 -22.90 -10.31 -13.47
N THR A 351 -23.67 -9.26 -13.78
CA THR A 351 -23.91 -8.78 -15.15
C THR A 351 -22.86 -7.78 -15.63
N ILE A 352 -22.06 -7.20 -14.73
CA ILE A 352 -21.05 -6.19 -15.06
C ILE A 352 -19.64 -6.70 -14.73
N SER A 353 -18.76 -6.67 -15.73
CA SER A 353 -17.33 -6.93 -15.55
C SER A 353 -16.61 -5.68 -15.07
N ALA A 354 -15.97 -5.74 -13.89
CA ALA A 354 -15.14 -4.65 -13.40
C ALA A 354 -13.91 -4.39 -14.28
N VAL A 355 -13.43 -5.42 -14.99
CA VAL A 355 -12.34 -5.27 -15.96
C VAL A 355 -12.82 -4.40 -17.13
N GLU A 356 -14.00 -4.66 -17.68
CA GLU A 356 -14.56 -3.85 -18.77
C GLU A 356 -14.87 -2.43 -18.30
N VAL A 357 -15.42 -2.26 -17.09
CA VAL A 357 -15.62 -0.92 -16.49
C VAL A 357 -14.29 -0.16 -16.38
N LYS A 358 -13.20 -0.82 -15.96
CA LYS A 358 -11.86 -0.23 -15.92
C LYS A 358 -11.40 0.24 -17.32
N HIS A 359 -11.61 -0.55 -18.37
CA HIS A 359 -11.25 -0.16 -19.74
C HIS A 359 -12.11 1.01 -20.25
N GLU A 360 -13.42 0.97 -20.04
CA GLU A 360 -14.31 2.06 -20.43
C GLU A 360 -14.00 3.36 -19.67
N CYS A 361 -13.65 3.28 -18.39
CA CYS A 361 -13.15 4.44 -17.63
C CYS A 361 -11.86 5.00 -18.22
N LEU A 362 -10.91 4.13 -18.62
CA LEU A 362 -9.68 4.56 -19.28
C LEU A 362 -9.97 5.27 -20.61
N HIS A 363 -10.88 4.74 -21.44
CA HIS A 363 -11.33 5.39 -22.68
C HIS A 363 -11.95 6.77 -22.45
N ARG A 364 -12.47 7.01 -21.23
CA ARG A 364 -13.05 8.28 -20.78
C ARG A 364 -12.08 9.09 -19.89
N HIS A 365 -10.80 8.74 -19.93
CA HIS A 365 -9.71 9.41 -19.22
C HIS A 365 -9.81 9.39 -17.69
N LEU A 366 -10.35 8.31 -17.11
CA LEU A 366 -10.31 8.02 -15.68
C LEU A 366 -9.46 6.77 -15.41
N LEU A 367 -8.43 6.91 -14.58
CA LEU A 367 -7.56 5.81 -14.18
C LEU A 367 -8.09 5.15 -12.90
N ILE A 368 -8.57 3.91 -13.02
CA ILE A 368 -8.97 3.04 -11.89
C ILE A 368 -8.41 1.63 -12.09
N THR A 369 -8.59 0.76 -11.10
CA THR A 369 -8.23 -0.66 -11.24
C THR A 369 -9.44 -1.57 -11.01
N ALA A 370 -9.35 -2.79 -11.52
CA ALA A 370 -10.23 -3.89 -11.15
C ALA A 370 -9.51 -4.86 -10.20
N ILE A 371 -10.29 -5.54 -9.37
CA ILE A 371 -9.89 -6.64 -8.48
C ILE A 371 -10.89 -7.77 -8.70
N GLY A 372 -10.37 -8.94 -9.09
CA GLY A 372 -11.24 -10.04 -9.51
C GLY A 372 -12.15 -9.62 -10.67
N THR A 373 -13.32 -10.27 -10.75
CA THR A 373 -14.22 -10.11 -11.90
C THR A 373 -15.16 -8.91 -11.76
N HIS A 374 -15.61 -8.59 -10.55
CA HIS A 374 -16.75 -7.69 -10.33
C HIS A 374 -16.47 -6.50 -9.41
N THR A 375 -15.24 -6.31 -8.92
CA THR A 375 -14.89 -5.17 -8.06
C THR A 375 -13.96 -4.19 -8.76
N ILE A 376 -14.35 -2.91 -8.85
CA ILE A 376 -13.39 -1.83 -9.13
C ILE A 376 -12.86 -1.25 -7.82
N ARG A 377 -11.60 -0.84 -7.81
CA ARG A 377 -10.95 -0.14 -6.69
C ARG A 377 -10.45 1.22 -7.13
N MET A 378 -10.65 2.19 -6.26
CA MET A 378 -10.21 3.58 -6.39
C MET A 378 -9.42 3.98 -5.15
N VAL A 379 -8.25 4.57 -5.39
CA VAL A 379 -7.31 5.05 -4.38
C VAL A 379 -6.72 6.41 -4.79
N PRO A 380 -7.56 7.44 -5.05
CA PRO A 380 -7.10 8.73 -5.58
C PRO A 380 -6.11 9.44 -4.65
N PRO A 381 -5.34 10.45 -5.12
CA PRO A 381 -4.62 11.34 -4.23
C PRO A 381 -5.53 11.91 -3.15
N LEU A 382 -4.99 12.11 -1.94
CA LEU A 382 -5.76 12.54 -0.77
C LEU A 382 -6.14 14.02 -0.82
N ILE A 383 -5.72 14.72 -1.87
CA ILE A 383 -5.97 16.14 -2.11
C ILE A 383 -7.25 16.41 -2.91
N ILE A 384 -7.94 15.36 -3.36
CA ILE A 384 -9.17 15.51 -4.15
C ILE A 384 -10.27 16.23 -3.38
N ALA A 385 -11.19 16.83 -4.13
CA ALA A 385 -12.37 17.52 -3.63
C ALA A 385 -13.65 16.91 -4.23
N GLU A 386 -14.82 17.37 -3.77
CA GLU A 386 -16.14 16.87 -4.21
C GLU A 386 -16.28 16.90 -5.74
N LYS A 387 -15.76 17.95 -6.40
CA LYS A 387 -15.76 18.06 -7.86
C LYS A 387 -15.03 16.92 -8.58
N ASP A 388 -13.96 16.40 -7.99
CA ASP A 388 -13.16 15.32 -8.58
C ASP A 388 -13.89 13.98 -8.37
N CYS A 389 -14.52 13.79 -7.20
CA CYS A 389 -15.44 12.68 -6.96
C CYS A 389 -16.64 12.69 -7.91
N ASP A 390 -17.18 13.88 -8.21
CA ASP A 390 -18.28 14.06 -9.15
C ASP A 390 -17.88 13.72 -10.58
N GLU A 391 -16.72 14.22 -11.04
CA GLU A 391 -16.15 13.90 -12.35
C GLU A 391 -15.94 12.38 -12.50
N ALA A 392 -15.33 11.74 -11.50
CA ALA A 392 -15.13 10.28 -11.50
C ALA A 392 -16.45 9.51 -11.51
N TYR A 393 -17.44 9.94 -10.71
CA TYR A 393 -18.76 9.29 -10.67
C TYR A 393 -19.46 9.33 -12.03
N GLU A 394 -19.49 10.49 -12.70
CA GLU A 394 -20.16 10.60 -13.99
C GLU A 394 -19.46 9.75 -15.07
N ILE A 395 -18.13 9.67 -15.03
CA ILE A 395 -17.37 8.79 -15.92
C ILE A 395 -17.72 7.32 -15.65
N ILE A 396 -17.69 6.87 -14.39
CA ILE A 396 -18.01 5.47 -14.03
C ILE A 396 -19.45 5.14 -14.43
N LYS A 397 -20.40 6.03 -14.17
CA LYS A 397 -21.80 5.86 -14.56
C LYS A 397 -21.94 5.69 -16.06
N ALA A 398 -21.29 6.55 -16.85
CA ALA A 398 -21.33 6.45 -18.31
C ALA A 398 -20.71 5.14 -18.81
N SER A 399 -19.61 4.69 -18.20
CA SER A 399 -18.97 3.41 -18.50
C SER A 399 -19.90 2.23 -18.22
N VAL A 400 -20.53 2.17 -17.04
CA VAL A 400 -21.47 1.09 -16.71
C VAL A 400 -22.68 1.10 -17.64
N VAL A 401 -23.24 2.27 -17.96
CA VAL A 401 -24.38 2.36 -18.88
C VAL A 401 -24.00 1.87 -20.29
N GLU A 402 -22.79 2.17 -20.78
CA GLU A 402 -22.35 1.68 -22.08
C GLU A 402 -22.29 0.16 -22.15
N LEU A 403 -21.81 -0.49 -21.09
CA LEU A 403 -21.68 -1.95 -21.01
C LEU A 403 -23.03 -2.69 -20.85
N THR A 404 -24.12 -1.95 -20.61
CA THR A 404 -25.48 -2.51 -20.46
C THR A 404 -26.34 -2.40 -21.73
N LYS A 405 -25.80 -1.81 -22.80
CA LYS A 405 -26.44 -1.72 -24.11
C LYS A 405 -26.15 -2.98 -24.93
#